data_AF-A0A1V3J346-F1
#
_entry.id   AF-A0A1V3J346-F1
#
_cell.length_a   1.000
_cell.length_b   1.000
_cell.length_c   1.000
_cell.angle_alpha   90.00
_cell.angle_beta   90.00
_cell.angle_gamma   90.00
#
_symmetry.space_group_name_H-M   'P 1'
#
loop_
_entity.id
_entity.type
_entity.pdbx_description
1 polymer ?
#
loop_
_entity_poly.entity_id
_entity_poly.type
_entity_poly.pdbx_seq_one_letter_code
_entity_poly.pdbx_strand_id
1 'polypeptide(L)'
;MKTFIPILMLSVILIGCSSPSSKLTKKQDSFIAEGEEYLRQNDLVNAERSFRLASKNGNPAGIVGLGLIAHQQGNLQQEEYYYRQAYDRGFLFAGYKLAKFYMQTLSPRNCQLGIHYLVEAGFRGNIDALDSLKNEFGSYPSNLHDFRKHSHLVVIPSAALVDKLNRDKAGSGDILAQNIINSLLQKCQTRDWSL
;
A
#
# COMPACT_ATOMS: atom_id res chain seq x y z
N MET A 1 -39.82 34.00 -57.72
CA MET A 1 -39.68 33.98 -56.24
C MET A 1 -39.65 32.52 -55.79
N LYS A 2 -38.46 31.98 -55.49
CA LYS A 2 -38.22 30.71 -54.76
C LYS A 2 -38.36 31.03 -53.26
N THR A 3 -38.96 30.19 -52.42
CA THR A 3 -38.31 29.08 -51.67
C THR A 3 -39.39 28.08 -51.17
N PHE A 4 -39.42 26.77 -51.50
CA PHE A 4 -38.54 25.61 -51.15
C PHE A 4 -38.56 25.23 -49.65
N ILE A 5 -39.46 24.30 -49.24
CA ILE A 5 -39.32 22.84 -48.95
C ILE A 5 -38.66 22.50 -47.58
N PRO A 6 -39.28 21.66 -46.72
CA PRO A 6 -38.78 21.32 -45.38
C PRO A 6 -37.72 20.19 -45.45
N ILE A 7 -36.65 20.32 -44.66
CA ILE A 7 -35.54 19.36 -44.53
C ILE A 7 -35.58 18.90 -43.06
N LEU A 8 -36.12 17.71 -42.74
CA LEU A 8 -35.49 16.39 -42.71
C LEU A 8 -34.12 16.35 -42.02
N MET A 9 -33.99 15.49 -40.99
CA MET A 9 -32.73 15.00 -40.41
C MET A 9 -31.91 16.01 -39.59
N LEU A 10 -32.30 16.21 -38.32
CA LEU A 10 -31.32 16.50 -37.27
C LEU A 10 -30.53 15.20 -37.01
N SER A 11 -29.52 14.94 -37.84
CA SER A 11 -28.50 13.94 -37.54
C SER A 11 -27.64 14.46 -36.40
N VAL A 12 -28.07 14.19 -35.17
CA VAL A 12 -27.17 14.16 -34.01
C VAL A 12 -26.18 13.06 -34.30
N ILE A 13 -25.04 13.44 -34.87
CA ILE A 13 -23.87 12.58 -34.98
C ILE A 13 -23.41 12.33 -33.55
N LEU A 14 -23.93 11.26 -32.96
CA LEU A 14 -23.30 10.51 -31.88
C LEU A 14 -21.98 9.96 -32.44
N ILE A 15 -20.97 10.80 -32.63
CA ILE A 15 -19.60 10.32 -32.43
C ILE A 15 -19.54 10.07 -30.93
N GLY A 16 -19.93 8.86 -30.54
CA GLY A 16 -19.59 8.33 -29.24
C GLY A 16 -18.08 8.47 -29.11
N CYS A 17 -17.66 9.45 -28.30
CA CYS A 17 -16.32 9.49 -27.74
C CYS A 17 -16.14 8.19 -26.95
N SER A 18 -15.76 7.11 -27.63
CA SER A 18 -15.09 6.01 -26.96
C SER A 18 -13.79 6.60 -26.47
N SER A 19 -13.77 6.96 -25.18
CA SER A 19 -12.60 7.51 -24.52
C SER A 19 -11.41 6.56 -24.78
N PRO A 20 -10.27 7.06 -25.29
CA PRO A 20 -9.08 6.22 -25.54
C PRO A 20 -8.58 5.47 -24.29
N SER A 21 -9.04 5.86 -23.10
CA SER A 21 -8.74 5.24 -21.82
C SER A 21 -9.14 3.77 -21.70
N SER A 22 -10.24 3.32 -22.33
CA SER A 22 -10.77 1.97 -22.10
C SER A 22 -9.97 0.83 -22.77
N LYS A 23 -9.26 1.13 -23.86
CA LYS A 23 -8.35 0.18 -24.52
C LYS A 23 -6.98 0.13 -23.85
N LEU A 24 -6.52 1.24 -23.27
CA LEU A 24 -5.26 1.29 -22.52
C LEU A 24 -5.36 0.53 -21.19
N THR A 25 -6.47 0.67 -20.45
CA THR A 25 -6.66 -0.02 -19.16
C THR A 25 -6.64 -1.55 -19.33
N LYS A 26 -7.35 -2.10 -20.33
CA LYS A 26 -7.31 -3.54 -20.62
C LYS A 26 -5.91 -4.08 -20.93
N LYS A 27 -5.06 -3.30 -21.60
CA LYS A 27 -3.68 -3.71 -21.91
C LYS A 27 -2.73 -3.53 -20.72
N GLN A 28 -2.99 -2.54 -19.86
CA GLN A 28 -2.23 -2.30 -18.62
C GLN A 28 -2.47 -3.40 -17.58
N ASP A 29 -3.70 -3.91 -17.49
CA ASP A 29 -4.05 -5.00 -16.56
C ASP A 29 -3.51 -6.36 -17.04
N SER A 30 -3.32 -6.54 -18.37
CA SER A 30 -2.75 -7.77 -18.96
C SER A 30 -1.38 -8.12 -18.38
N PHE A 31 -0.47 -7.15 -18.29
CA PHE A 31 0.90 -7.39 -17.83
C PHE A 31 1.00 -7.75 -16.34
N ILE A 32 0.03 -7.31 -15.52
CA ILE A 32 -0.03 -7.71 -14.10
C ILE A 32 -0.43 -9.18 -14.00
N ALA A 33 -1.53 -9.56 -14.67
CA ALA A 33 -2.01 -10.94 -14.65
C ALA A 33 -0.98 -11.93 -15.22
N GLU A 34 -0.31 -11.56 -16.32
CA GLU A 34 0.80 -12.33 -16.88
C GLU A 34 1.95 -12.46 -15.87
N GLY A 35 2.36 -11.36 -15.24
CA GLY A 35 3.42 -11.36 -14.24
C GLY A 35 3.11 -12.26 -13.04
N GLU A 36 1.89 -12.22 -12.54
CA GLU A 36 1.42 -13.07 -11.44
C GLU A 36 1.35 -14.55 -11.82
N GLU A 37 0.93 -14.88 -13.04
CA GLU A 37 0.97 -16.25 -13.57
C GLU A 37 2.40 -16.78 -13.64
N TYR A 38 3.32 -16.02 -14.23
CA TYR A 38 4.73 -16.40 -14.28
C TYR A 38 5.34 -16.57 -12.89
N LEU A 39 4.98 -15.69 -11.94
CA LEU A 39 5.43 -15.80 -10.55
C LEU A 39 4.93 -17.11 -9.90
N ARG A 40 3.65 -17.46 -10.10
CA ARG A 40 3.08 -18.75 -9.63
C ARG A 40 3.77 -19.97 -10.23
N GLN A 41 4.24 -19.87 -11.47
CA GLN A 41 5.01 -20.90 -12.15
C GLN A 41 6.50 -20.90 -11.78
N ASN A 42 6.95 -19.99 -10.90
CA ASN A 42 8.35 -19.75 -10.58
C ASN A 42 9.21 -19.32 -11.79
N ASP A 43 8.59 -18.81 -12.84
CA ASP A 43 9.26 -18.22 -14.00
C ASP A 43 9.57 -16.74 -13.73
N LEU A 44 10.62 -16.52 -12.93
CA LEU A 44 10.99 -15.17 -12.48
C LEU A 44 11.39 -14.24 -13.63
N VAL A 45 11.94 -14.78 -14.72
CA VAL A 45 12.40 -13.98 -15.87
C VAL A 45 11.22 -13.39 -16.62
N ASN A 46 10.20 -14.20 -16.92
CA ASN A 46 9.01 -13.72 -17.60
C ASN A 46 8.11 -12.89 -16.67
N ALA A 47 8.08 -13.21 -15.37
CA ALA A 47 7.43 -12.38 -14.36
C ALA A 47 8.05 -10.97 -14.32
N GLU A 48 9.39 -10.88 -14.27
CA GLU A 48 10.11 -9.60 -14.23
C GLU A 48 9.82 -8.78 -15.47
N ARG A 49 9.88 -9.40 -16.66
CA ARG A 49 9.57 -8.72 -17.93
C ARG A 49 8.17 -8.11 -17.90
N SER A 50 7.18 -8.88 -17.45
CA SER A 50 5.77 -8.46 -17.41
C SER A 50 5.57 -7.31 -16.41
N PHE A 51 6.10 -7.44 -15.19
CA PHE A 51 6.02 -6.39 -14.19
C PHE A 51 6.77 -5.10 -14.57
N ARG A 52 7.91 -5.20 -15.26
CA ARG A 52 8.60 -4.03 -15.83
C ARG A 52 7.76 -3.34 -16.90
N LEU A 53 7.08 -4.08 -17.76
CA LEU A 53 6.15 -3.51 -18.75
C LEU A 53 4.96 -2.82 -18.08
N ALA A 54 4.36 -3.43 -17.06
CA ALA A 54 3.30 -2.81 -16.27
C ALA A 54 3.78 -1.49 -15.62
N SER A 55 4.96 -1.51 -14.98
CA SER A 55 5.54 -0.32 -14.37
C SER A 55 5.87 0.77 -15.40
N LYS A 56 6.40 0.42 -16.58
CA LYS A 56 6.71 1.37 -17.65
C LYS A 56 5.44 2.05 -18.18
N ASN A 57 4.32 1.34 -18.15
CA ASN A 57 3.01 1.86 -18.54
C ASN A 57 2.29 2.63 -17.41
N GLY A 58 2.98 2.90 -16.30
CA GLY A 58 2.46 3.68 -15.18
C GLY A 58 1.65 2.91 -14.16
N ASN A 59 1.54 1.58 -14.26
CA ASN A 59 0.84 0.77 -13.25
C ASN A 59 1.79 0.46 -12.07
N PRO A 60 1.58 1.03 -10.87
CA PRO A 60 2.45 0.82 -9.72
C PRO A 60 2.40 -0.61 -9.17
N ALA A 61 1.37 -1.40 -9.49
CA ALA A 61 1.33 -2.83 -9.15
C ALA A 61 2.51 -3.60 -9.78
N GLY A 62 3.01 -3.14 -10.94
CA GLY A 62 4.21 -3.71 -11.55
C GLY A 62 5.45 -3.53 -10.67
N ILE A 63 5.59 -2.40 -9.99
CA ILE A 63 6.71 -2.16 -9.06
C ILE A 63 6.60 -3.09 -7.85
N VAL A 64 5.38 -3.30 -7.32
CA VAL A 64 5.16 -4.29 -6.25
C VAL A 64 5.50 -5.70 -6.73
N GLY A 65 5.15 -6.07 -7.96
CA GLY A 65 5.55 -7.34 -8.57
C GLY A 65 7.06 -7.55 -8.61
N LEU A 66 7.84 -6.50 -8.89
CA LEU A 66 9.31 -6.56 -8.80
C LEU A 66 9.80 -6.78 -7.37
N GLY A 67 9.11 -6.20 -6.38
CA GLY A 67 9.36 -6.48 -4.96
C GLY A 67 9.07 -7.93 -4.57
N LEU A 68 8.00 -8.53 -5.12
CA LEU A 68 7.68 -9.94 -4.91
C LEU A 68 8.73 -10.88 -5.52
N ILE A 69 9.28 -10.54 -6.69
CA ILE A 69 10.40 -11.29 -7.28
C ILE A 69 11.63 -11.21 -6.37
N ALA A 70 11.97 -10.00 -5.90
CA ALA A 70 13.09 -9.82 -5.00
C ALA A 70 12.91 -10.60 -3.68
N HIS A 71 11.68 -10.64 -3.15
CA HIS A 71 11.32 -11.47 -2.00
C HIS A 71 11.60 -12.96 -2.25
N GLN A 72 11.13 -13.49 -3.38
CA GLN A 72 11.31 -14.90 -3.76
C GLN A 72 12.78 -15.27 -3.98
N GLN A 73 13.60 -14.31 -4.39
CA GLN A 73 15.06 -14.45 -4.53
C GLN A 73 15.82 -14.22 -3.21
N GLY A 74 15.15 -13.82 -2.13
CA GLY A 74 15.79 -13.46 -0.86
C GLY A 74 16.59 -12.16 -0.90
N ASN A 75 16.39 -11.33 -1.93
CA ASN A 75 17.08 -10.05 -2.08
C ASN A 75 16.37 -8.94 -1.29
N LEU A 76 16.65 -8.90 0.01
CA LEU A 76 16.01 -7.97 0.96
C LEU A 76 16.17 -6.49 0.56
N GLN A 77 17.33 -6.12 0.00
CA GLN A 77 17.62 -4.75 -0.40
C GLN A 77 16.71 -4.33 -1.56
N GLN A 78 16.56 -5.19 -2.58
CA GLN A 78 15.68 -4.89 -3.71
C GLN A 78 14.20 -4.98 -3.33
N GLU A 79 13.82 -5.91 -2.45
CA GLU A 79 12.46 -6.02 -1.94
C GLU A 79 12.01 -4.72 -1.28
N GLU A 80 12.80 -4.21 -0.32
CA GLU A 80 12.53 -2.94 0.36
C GLU A 80 12.47 -1.79 -0.64
N TYR A 81 13.44 -1.70 -1.54
CA TYR A 81 13.53 -0.64 -2.54
C TYR A 81 12.28 -0.56 -3.40
N TYR A 82 11.81 -1.68 -3.97
CA TYR A 82 10.65 -1.67 -4.85
C TYR A 82 9.35 -1.35 -4.08
N TYR A 83 9.15 -1.93 -2.89
CA TYR A 83 7.96 -1.60 -2.12
C TYR A 83 7.96 -0.14 -1.64
N ARG A 84 9.10 0.43 -1.23
CA ARG A 84 9.21 1.86 -0.93
C ARG A 84 8.89 2.73 -2.14
N GLN A 85 9.47 2.42 -3.30
CA GLN A 85 9.16 3.17 -4.53
C GLN A 85 7.67 3.16 -4.88
N ALA A 86 7.00 2.01 -4.76
CA ALA A 86 5.57 1.92 -5.03
C ALA A 86 4.75 2.71 -4.00
N TYR A 87 5.12 2.63 -2.72
CA TYR A 87 4.46 3.35 -1.64
C TYR A 87 4.60 4.88 -1.77
N ASP A 88 5.79 5.36 -2.11
CA ASP A 88 6.08 6.79 -2.32
C ASP A 88 5.32 7.36 -3.53
N ARG A 89 4.98 6.51 -4.51
CA ARG A 89 4.08 6.85 -5.63
C ARG A 89 2.59 6.78 -5.26
N GLY A 90 2.26 6.55 -3.98
CA GLY A 90 0.91 6.53 -3.46
C GLY A 90 0.20 5.18 -3.56
N PHE A 91 0.87 4.11 -3.99
CA PHE A 91 0.24 2.79 -4.06
C PHE A 91 0.22 2.11 -2.69
N LEU A 92 -0.90 2.26 -1.98
CA LEU A 92 -1.01 1.91 -0.55
C LEU A 92 -0.81 0.44 -0.23
N PHE A 93 -1.11 -0.45 -1.18
CA PHE A 93 -0.84 -1.90 -1.02
C PHE A 93 0.65 -2.17 -0.79
N ALA A 94 1.54 -1.33 -1.34
CA ALA A 94 2.97 -1.43 -1.07
C ALA A 94 3.32 -1.10 0.39
N GLY A 95 2.53 -0.26 1.07
CA GLY A 95 2.69 0.02 2.50
C GLY A 95 2.37 -1.21 3.35
N TYR A 96 1.31 -1.95 3.00
CA TYR A 96 1.06 -3.27 3.60
C TYR A 96 2.21 -4.25 3.35
N LYS A 97 2.75 -4.32 2.12
CA LYS A 97 3.91 -5.16 1.83
C LYS A 97 5.17 -4.76 2.61
N LEU A 98 5.45 -3.47 2.75
CA LEU A 98 6.53 -2.96 3.62
C LEU A 98 6.34 -3.36 5.08
N ALA A 99 5.12 -3.27 5.59
CA ALA A 99 4.82 -3.70 6.95
C ALA A 99 5.20 -5.18 7.17
N LYS A 100 4.77 -6.06 6.27
CA LYS A 100 5.11 -7.49 6.32
C LYS A 100 6.61 -7.72 6.16
N PHE A 101 7.27 -6.99 5.25
CA PHE A 101 8.72 -7.05 5.07
C PHE A 101 9.45 -6.78 6.40
N TYR A 102 9.17 -5.67 7.08
CA TYR A 102 9.87 -5.32 8.33
C TYR A 102 9.49 -6.20 9.53
N MET A 103 8.26 -6.72 9.57
CA MET A 103 7.73 -7.49 10.71
C MET A 103 7.94 -8.99 10.56
N GLN A 104 8.28 -9.49 9.37
CA GLN A 104 8.29 -10.93 9.10
C GLN A 104 9.51 -11.37 8.29
N THR A 105 9.87 -10.63 7.24
CA THR A 105 10.96 -11.00 6.32
C THR A 105 12.34 -10.54 6.82
N LEU A 106 12.46 -9.29 7.26
CA LEU A 106 13.74 -8.70 7.68
C LEU A 106 14.24 -9.29 9.00
N SER A 107 15.52 -9.60 9.08
CA SER A 107 16.21 -10.06 10.29
C SER A 107 17.47 -9.22 10.59
N PRO A 108 17.59 -8.59 11.78
CA PRO A 108 16.56 -8.50 12.81
C PRO A 108 15.34 -7.70 12.34
N ARG A 109 14.17 -8.02 12.89
CA ARG A 109 12.92 -7.33 12.53
C ARG A 109 12.98 -5.85 12.89
N ASN A 110 12.30 -5.02 12.11
CA ASN A 110 12.04 -3.63 12.44
C ASN A 110 10.55 -3.43 12.73
N CYS A 111 10.10 -3.90 13.90
CA CYS A 111 8.70 -3.79 14.31
C CYS A 111 8.19 -2.35 14.30
N GLN A 112 9.05 -1.39 14.66
CA GLN A 112 8.70 0.03 14.64
C GLN A 112 8.30 0.50 13.24
N LEU A 113 9.17 0.26 12.27
CA LEU A 113 8.93 0.68 10.90
C LEU A 113 7.81 -0.12 10.23
N GLY A 114 7.68 -1.39 10.57
CA GLY A 114 6.58 -2.22 10.09
C GLY A 114 5.20 -1.73 10.54
N ILE A 115 5.05 -1.44 11.84
CA ILE A 115 3.82 -0.86 12.40
C ILE A 115 3.52 0.51 11.80
N HIS A 116 4.54 1.34 11.61
CA HIS A 116 4.38 2.65 10.97
C HIS A 116 3.74 2.51 9.57
N TYR A 117 4.29 1.65 8.71
CA TYR A 117 3.74 1.44 7.37
C TYR A 117 2.34 0.82 7.40
N LEU A 118 2.08 -0.11 8.32
CA LEU A 118 0.78 -0.74 8.48
C LEU A 118 -0.31 0.29 8.83
N VAL A 119 -0.05 1.13 9.83
CA VAL A 119 -0.97 2.18 10.28
C VAL A 119 -1.19 3.23 9.19
N GLU A 120 -0.13 3.74 8.56
CA GLU A 120 -0.27 4.76 7.52
C GLU A 120 -1.01 4.23 6.29
N ALA A 121 -0.74 3.00 5.85
CA ALA A 121 -1.45 2.38 4.74
C ALA A 121 -2.94 2.20 5.06
N GLY A 122 -3.25 1.68 6.26
CA GLY A 122 -4.63 1.48 6.71
C GLY A 122 -5.40 2.80 6.82
N PHE A 123 -4.81 3.83 7.43
CA PHE A 123 -5.40 5.17 7.53
C PHE A 123 -5.73 5.76 6.16
N ARG A 124 -4.85 5.55 5.18
CA ARG A 124 -5.04 6.05 3.80
C ARG A 124 -6.03 5.18 3.00
N GLY A 125 -6.59 4.14 3.59
CA GLY A 125 -7.67 3.32 3.01
C GLY A 125 -7.23 1.96 2.45
N ASN A 126 -6.02 1.46 2.76
CA ASN A 126 -5.66 0.09 2.38
C ASN A 126 -6.37 -0.93 3.29
N ILE A 127 -7.24 -1.73 2.68
CA ILE A 127 -8.06 -2.73 3.38
C ILE A 127 -7.23 -3.87 3.98
N ASP A 128 -6.17 -4.33 3.31
CA ASP A 128 -5.32 -5.42 3.83
C ASP A 128 -4.61 -5.00 5.12
N ALA A 129 -4.15 -3.75 5.17
CA ALA A 129 -3.57 -3.16 6.36
C ALA A 129 -4.60 -3.00 7.48
N LEU A 130 -5.83 -2.57 7.16
CA LEU A 130 -6.92 -2.47 8.14
C LEU A 130 -7.33 -3.85 8.68
N ASP A 131 -7.40 -4.85 7.81
CA ASP A 131 -7.70 -6.23 8.19
C ASP A 131 -6.57 -6.82 9.05
N SER A 132 -5.30 -6.59 8.70
CA SER A 132 -4.18 -6.95 9.58
C SER A 132 -4.25 -6.22 10.92
N LEU A 133 -4.58 -4.92 10.94
CA LEU A 133 -4.74 -4.16 12.18
C LEU A 133 -5.86 -4.75 13.06
N LYS A 134 -6.99 -5.11 12.45
CA LYS A 134 -8.13 -5.70 13.14
C LYS A 134 -7.81 -7.10 13.65
N ASN A 135 -7.31 -7.98 12.78
CA ASN A 135 -7.14 -9.40 13.05
C ASN A 135 -5.95 -9.68 13.96
N GLU A 136 -4.86 -8.92 13.85
CA GLU A 136 -3.65 -9.14 14.64
C GLU A 136 -3.70 -8.40 15.99
N PHE A 137 -4.56 -7.38 16.14
CA PHE A 137 -4.54 -6.48 17.31
C PHE A 137 -5.89 -6.25 18.00
N GLY A 138 -6.99 -6.83 17.51
CA GLY A 138 -8.22 -7.05 18.28
C GLY A 138 -9.15 -5.84 18.46
N SER A 139 -8.89 -4.69 17.84
CA SER A 139 -9.79 -3.53 17.86
C SER A 139 -9.37 -2.49 16.82
N TYR A 140 -10.33 -1.91 16.09
CA TYR A 140 -10.07 -0.63 15.41
C TYR A 140 -9.68 0.36 16.50
N PRO A 141 -8.54 1.07 16.45
CA PRO A 141 -8.44 2.28 17.24
C PRO A 141 -9.63 3.13 16.80
N SER A 142 -10.59 3.33 17.71
CA SER A 142 -11.83 4.07 17.47
C SER A 142 -11.56 5.47 16.92
N ASN A 143 -10.31 5.92 17.00
CA ASN A 143 -9.77 7.04 16.27
C ASN A 143 -8.44 6.70 15.55
N LEU A 144 -8.50 6.16 14.33
CA LEU A 144 -7.33 5.98 13.44
C LEU A 144 -6.57 7.31 13.21
N HIS A 145 -7.24 8.45 13.35
CA HIS A 145 -6.61 9.78 13.26
C HIS A 145 -5.61 10.01 14.40
N ASP A 146 -5.99 9.69 15.64
CA ASP A 146 -5.07 9.73 16.78
C ASP A 146 -3.93 8.74 16.55
N PHE A 147 -4.24 7.55 16.05
CA PHE A 147 -3.23 6.55 15.74
C PHE A 147 -2.18 7.02 14.74
N ARG A 148 -2.61 7.64 13.64
CA ARG A 148 -1.74 8.23 12.63
C ARG A 148 -0.94 9.40 13.17
N LYS A 149 -1.58 10.30 13.94
CA LYS A 149 -0.90 11.39 14.64
C LYS A 149 0.22 10.85 15.52
N HIS A 150 0.16 9.62 16.01
CA HIS A 150 1.19 9.01 16.84
C HIS A 150 2.03 7.93 16.12
N SER A 151 1.73 7.58 14.87
CA SER A 151 2.47 6.56 14.09
C SER A 151 3.93 6.96 13.88
N HIS A 152 4.21 8.26 13.82
CA HIS A 152 5.55 8.80 13.72
C HIS A 152 6.33 8.71 15.04
N LEU A 153 5.65 8.53 16.18
CA LEU A 153 6.30 8.30 17.48
C LEU A 153 6.88 6.88 17.56
N VAL A 154 6.33 5.95 16.78
CA VAL A 154 6.82 4.56 16.69
C VAL A 154 8.27 4.51 16.21
N VAL A 155 8.67 5.43 15.34
CA VAL A 155 10.05 5.53 14.79
C VAL A 155 10.96 6.42 15.64
N ILE A 156 10.47 7.00 16.73
CA ILE A 156 11.30 7.74 17.69
C ILE A 156 11.86 6.74 18.72
N PRO A 157 13.18 6.78 19.02
CA PRO A 157 13.75 6.00 20.13
C PRO A 157 13.01 6.29 21.45
N SER A 158 12.72 5.24 22.22
CA SER A 158 11.87 5.31 23.43
C SER A 158 12.28 6.40 24.44
N ALA A 159 13.58 6.67 24.58
CA ALA A 159 14.10 7.73 25.46
C ALA A 159 13.73 9.15 24.98
N ALA A 160 13.80 9.42 23.68
CA ALA A 160 13.44 10.72 23.10
C ALA A 160 11.91 10.94 23.07
N LEU A 161 11.14 9.85 23.12
CA LEU A 161 9.69 9.85 23.11
C LEU A 161 9.10 10.26 24.46
N VAL A 162 9.61 9.70 25.58
CA VAL A 162 9.16 10.06 26.94
C VAL A 162 9.35 11.55 27.21
N ASP A 163 10.50 12.09 26.78
CA ASP A 163 10.81 13.51 26.88
C ASP A 163 9.87 14.39 26.05
N LYS A 164 9.50 13.96 24.83
CA LYS A 164 8.56 14.69 23.97
C LYS A 164 7.15 14.69 24.57
N LEU A 165 6.67 13.55 25.04
CA LEU A 165 5.34 13.41 25.64
C LEU A 165 5.19 14.22 26.94
N ASN A 166 6.24 14.24 27.77
CA ASN A 166 6.29 15.06 28.97
C ASN A 166 6.28 16.57 28.66
N ARG A 167 6.96 17.00 27.58
CA ARG A 167 6.96 18.39 27.13
C ARG A 167 5.60 18.84 26.55
N ASP A 168 4.93 17.95 25.82
CA ASP A 168 3.72 18.31 25.05
C ASP A 168 2.42 18.28 25.88
N LYS A 169 2.48 17.97 27.19
CA LYS A 169 1.31 17.77 28.07
C LYS A 169 0.27 16.83 27.44
N ALA A 170 0.73 15.64 27.08
CA ALA A 170 -0.05 14.62 26.39
C ALA A 170 -1.47 14.45 26.99
N GLY A 171 -2.48 14.55 26.13
CA GLY A 171 -3.88 14.33 26.50
C GLY A 171 -4.22 12.85 26.66
N SER A 172 -5.43 12.54 27.16
CA SER A 172 -5.90 11.16 27.33
C SER A 172 -5.89 10.34 26.04
N GLY A 173 -6.13 10.98 24.88
CA GLY A 173 -6.03 10.34 23.56
C GLY A 173 -4.60 9.97 23.15
N ASP A 174 -3.62 10.82 23.52
CA ASP A 174 -2.21 10.58 23.22
C ASP A 174 -1.68 9.38 24.05
N ILE A 175 -2.12 9.25 25.32
CA ILE A 175 -1.80 8.10 26.20
C ILE A 175 -2.41 6.80 25.66
N LEU A 176 -3.66 6.83 25.19
CA LEU A 176 -4.33 5.66 24.62
C LEU A 176 -3.62 5.16 23.35
N ALA A 177 -3.29 6.08 22.43
CA ALA A 177 -2.56 5.75 21.21
C ALA A 177 -1.19 5.11 21.52
N GLN A 178 -0.46 5.65 22.50
CA GLN A 178 0.82 5.11 22.94
C GLN A 178 0.70 3.69 23.52
N ASN A 179 -0.30 3.44 24.35
CA ASN A 179 -0.52 2.11 24.94
C ASN A 179 -0.80 1.05 23.86
N ILE A 180 -1.61 1.40 22.87
CA ILE A 180 -1.88 0.48 21.75
C ILE A 180 -0.57 0.28 20.96
N ILE A 181 0.18 1.33 20.61
CA ILE A 181 1.48 1.20 19.92
C ILE A 181 2.45 0.28 20.67
N ASN A 182 2.55 0.41 22.00
CA ASN A 182 3.39 -0.46 22.83
C ASN A 182 2.93 -1.91 22.77
N SER A 183 1.61 -2.14 22.80
CA SER A 183 1.02 -3.48 22.60
C SER A 183 1.34 -4.04 21.22
N LEU A 184 1.26 -3.24 20.15
CA LEU A 184 1.63 -3.64 18.79
C LEU A 184 3.11 -4.06 18.72
N LEU A 185 3.99 -3.24 19.32
CA LEU A 185 5.43 -3.51 19.36
C LEU A 185 5.74 -4.80 20.11
N GLN A 186 5.11 -5.01 21.27
CA GLN A 186 5.26 -6.22 22.05
C GLN A 186 4.82 -7.45 21.26
N LYS A 187 3.62 -7.45 20.67
CA LYS A 187 3.12 -8.55 19.83
C LYS A 187 4.06 -8.87 18.66
N CYS A 188 4.55 -7.85 17.96
CA CYS A 188 5.52 -8.04 16.88
C CYS A 188 6.87 -8.60 17.37
N GLN A 189 7.33 -8.22 18.55
CA GLN A 189 8.57 -8.74 19.16
C GLN A 189 8.41 -10.19 19.62
N THR A 190 7.27 -10.56 20.19
CA THR A 190 7.00 -11.92 20.68
C THR A 190 6.54 -12.89 19.60
N ARG A 191 6.18 -12.39 18.40
CA ARG A 191 5.49 -13.15 17.32
C ARG A 191 4.14 -13.73 17.77
N ASP A 192 3.51 -13.12 18.76
CA ASP A 192 2.18 -13.51 19.20
C ASP A 192 1.11 -12.80 18.36
N TRP A 193 0.67 -13.46 17.30
CA TRP A 193 -0.41 -13.02 16.42
C TRP A 193 -1.76 -13.63 16.80
N SER A 194 -1.88 -14.27 17.98
CA SER A 194 -2.97 -15.20 18.32
C SER A 194 -4.02 -14.67 19.31
N LEU A 195 -4.27 -13.36 19.37
CA LEU A 195 -5.28 -12.74 20.23
C LEU A 195 -6.27 -11.87 19.46
#